data_AF-A0A067DU28-F1
#
_entry.id   AF-A0A067DU28-F1
#
_cell.length_a   1.000
_cell.length_b   1.000
_cell.length_c   1.000
_cell.angle_alpha   90.00
_cell.angle_beta   90.00
_cell.angle_gamma   90.00
#
_symmetry.space_group_name_H-M   'P 1'
#
loop_
_entity.id
_entity.type
_entity.pdbx_description
1 polymer ?
#
loop_
_entity_poly.entity_id
_entity_poly.type
_entity_poly.pdbx_seq_one_letter_code
_entity_poly.pdbx_strand_id
1 'polypeptide(L)'
;MADVEACSSRDSLENGDGCSLVLELTEDDPLFHKKKKLLNDKGFGVKEQIHLQSSMCPDSISNSLETMLRIGRIIHVDEVELYFGEFDTQMGFYSPRNELETLNSILARVNTLLSRQMHKKMNVWQGLQAAIILKIQEFGNQIKEVARIDKNYTCEKEKCLVQWGESNGVKTKLEIAYVGGAGRGAVAMEDLRVGDIALEIPVSIILSKDLVHKSDMYNVLGKIEGMSSETMLLLWSMKEKHNCGSKFKNYFDSLPKEFHTGLSFGVDAIMALEGTLLLEEIMQAKEHLRTQYDELFPRLCNDYPDIFPPKFYTWEQFLWACELFYSNSMKIIFADGKLRTCLIPIAGFLNHSLNPHIVHYGRVDSATNSLKFPLSRPCNIGEQCCLSYGNFSTSHLITFYGFSPQGDNRYDVIPIDIDVGQADCFEDCPMSNWTTHMVRGTWLSKNHNIFNYGLPSPLLDYLRRVRNPMQYEKTLVIFLSLLHM
;
A
#
# COMPACT_ATOMS: atom_id res chain seq x y z
N MET A 1 1.03 -46.89 -34.45
CA MET A 1 1.56 -48.05 -33.70
C MET A 1 2.13 -47.49 -32.42
N ALA A 2 1.47 -47.82 -31.30
CA ALA A 2 1.93 -47.77 -29.90
C ALA A 2 2.49 -46.44 -29.34
N ASP A 3 2.07 -45.90 -28.20
CA ASP A 3 1.07 -46.29 -27.20
C ASP A 3 0.63 -45.01 -26.45
N VAL A 4 -0.68 -44.86 -26.27
CA VAL A 4 -1.32 -43.84 -25.43
C VAL A 4 -1.92 -44.58 -24.26
N GLU A 5 -1.22 -44.59 -23.12
CA GLU A 5 -1.81 -45.04 -21.86
C GLU A 5 -2.49 -43.87 -21.16
N ALA A 6 -3.82 -43.86 -21.29
CA ALA A 6 -4.72 -43.19 -20.39
C ALA A 6 -4.60 -43.81 -19.00
N CYS A 7 -4.24 -43.01 -18.00
CA CYS A 7 -4.42 -43.41 -16.61
C CYS A 7 -5.41 -42.44 -15.96
N SER A 8 -6.65 -42.93 -15.87
CA SER A 8 -7.75 -42.35 -15.11
C SER A 8 -7.38 -42.25 -13.63
N SER A 9 -7.26 -41.04 -13.09
CA SER A 9 -7.43 -40.82 -11.65
C SER A 9 -8.93 -40.79 -11.36
N ARG A 10 -9.40 -41.91 -10.84
CA ARG A 10 -10.75 -42.18 -10.34
C ARG A 10 -11.31 -41.00 -9.54
N ASP A 11 -12.53 -40.63 -9.89
CA ASP A 11 -13.50 -39.99 -9.02
C ASP A 11 -13.45 -40.62 -7.62
N SER A 12 -12.85 -39.91 -6.67
CA SER A 12 -13.02 -40.18 -5.26
C SER A 12 -14.40 -39.65 -4.87
N LEU A 13 -15.33 -40.58 -4.63
CA LEU A 13 -16.64 -40.40 -4.00
C LEU A 13 -16.83 -39.02 -3.34
N GLU A 14 -17.60 -38.15 -3.99
CA GLU A 14 -18.28 -37.04 -3.33
C GLU A 14 -19.36 -37.59 -2.40
N ASN A 15 -18.94 -38.07 -1.23
CA ASN A 15 -19.81 -38.19 -0.06
C ASN A 15 -19.26 -37.22 1.00
N GLY A 16 -19.71 -35.97 0.93
CA GLY A 16 -19.36 -34.93 1.87
C GLY A 16 -20.32 -33.76 1.79
N ASP A 17 -21.25 -33.69 2.73
CA ASP A 17 -22.26 -32.64 2.92
C ASP A 17 -21.65 -31.25 3.30
N GLY A 18 -20.35 -31.06 3.13
CA GLY A 18 -19.59 -29.87 3.52
C GLY A 18 -19.18 -29.01 2.34
N CYS A 19 -19.22 -27.70 2.50
CA CYS A 19 -18.60 -26.74 1.57
C CYS A 19 -17.38 -26.13 2.25
N SER A 20 -16.22 -26.10 1.58
CA SER A 20 -14.98 -25.64 2.20
C SER A 20 -14.41 -24.38 1.57
N LEU A 21 -13.89 -23.49 2.40
CA LEU A 21 -13.04 -22.36 1.99
C LEU A 21 -11.58 -22.69 2.31
N VAL A 22 -10.69 -22.48 1.34
CA VAL A 22 -9.24 -22.72 1.53
C VAL A 22 -8.54 -21.38 1.73
N LEU A 23 -7.78 -21.28 2.82
CA LEU A 23 -6.82 -20.21 3.09
C LEU A 23 -5.42 -20.78 2.95
N GLU A 24 -4.58 -20.16 2.13
CA GLU A 24 -3.28 -20.70 1.76
C GLU A 24 -2.24 -19.58 1.74
N LEU A 25 -1.12 -19.80 2.42
CA LEU A 25 0.08 -18.98 2.32
C LEU A 25 0.90 -19.48 1.11
N THR A 26 1.16 -18.59 0.16
CA THR A 26 1.87 -18.91 -1.10
C THR A 26 3.38 -19.00 -0.89
N GLU A 27 4.05 -19.96 -1.53
CA GLU A 27 5.51 -20.15 -1.43
C GLU A 27 6.31 -18.96 -1.98
N ASP A 28 5.74 -18.18 -2.90
CA ASP A 28 6.36 -16.96 -3.45
C ASP A 28 6.35 -15.76 -2.47
N ASP A 29 5.76 -15.90 -1.28
CA ASP A 29 5.74 -14.83 -0.28
C ASP A 29 7.16 -14.58 0.28
N PRO A 30 7.68 -13.35 0.26
CA PRO A 30 9.04 -13.05 0.73
C PRO A 30 9.26 -13.35 2.22
N LEU A 31 8.18 -13.43 3.00
CA LEU A 31 8.19 -13.75 4.43
C LEU A 31 7.67 -15.17 4.70
N PHE A 32 7.57 -16.02 3.67
CA PHE A 32 6.96 -17.37 3.74
C PHE A 32 7.42 -18.17 4.95
N HIS A 33 8.73 -18.32 5.15
CA HIS A 33 9.27 -19.12 6.25
C HIS A 33 8.89 -18.57 7.63
N LYS A 34 8.90 -17.24 7.80
CA LYS A 34 8.54 -16.60 9.07
C LYS A 34 7.04 -16.72 9.34
N LYS A 35 6.20 -16.47 8.32
CA LYS A 35 4.73 -16.61 8.39
C LYS A 35 4.30 -18.07 8.62
N LYS A 36 4.92 -19.03 7.93
CA LYS A 36 4.71 -20.48 8.13
C LYS A 36 4.99 -20.89 9.56
N LYS A 37 6.10 -20.43 10.14
CA LYS A 37 6.42 -20.70 11.55
C LYS A 37 5.35 -20.12 12.47
N LEU A 38 4.95 -18.87 12.27
CA LEU A 38 3.92 -18.22 13.08
C LEU A 38 2.55 -18.92 12.96
N LEU A 39 2.17 -19.41 11.78
CA LEU A 39 0.98 -20.26 11.60
C LEU A 39 1.08 -21.53 12.44
N ASN A 40 2.19 -22.26 12.33
CA ASN A 40 2.42 -23.50 13.08
C ASN A 40 2.39 -23.26 14.60
N ASP A 41 3.02 -22.19 15.09
CA ASP A 41 3.03 -21.80 16.50
C ASP A 41 1.61 -21.48 17.03
N LYS A 42 0.70 -21.07 16.13
CA LYS A 42 -0.72 -20.83 16.43
C LYS A 42 -1.62 -22.04 16.17
N GLY A 43 -1.05 -23.18 15.76
CA GLY A 43 -1.76 -24.43 15.51
C GLY A 43 -2.38 -24.57 14.12
N PHE A 44 -1.93 -23.78 13.15
CA PHE A 44 -2.41 -23.80 11.76
C PHE A 44 -1.32 -24.26 10.80
N GLY A 45 -1.70 -24.96 9.73
CA GLY A 45 -0.85 -25.29 8.60
C GLY A 45 -0.76 -24.16 7.58
N VAL A 46 0.09 -24.37 6.55
CA VAL A 46 0.28 -23.44 5.43
C VAL A 46 -0.96 -23.36 4.54
N LYS A 47 -1.73 -24.44 4.49
CA LYS A 47 -2.97 -24.58 3.73
C LYS A 47 -4.05 -25.13 4.65
N GLU A 48 -5.00 -24.28 4.98
CA GLU A 48 -6.10 -24.58 5.90
C GLU A 48 -7.42 -24.65 5.13
N GLN A 49 -8.14 -25.76 5.31
CA GLN A 49 -9.45 -25.98 4.70
C GLN A 49 -10.52 -25.86 5.78
N ILE A 50 -11.32 -24.79 5.69
CA ILE A 50 -12.35 -24.48 6.67
C ILE A 50 -13.69 -24.96 6.11
N HIS A 51 -14.25 -25.99 6.75
CA HIS A 51 -15.52 -26.57 6.35
C HIS A 51 -16.70 -25.84 6.99
N LEU A 52 -17.64 -25.43 6.14
CA LEU A 52 -18.94 -24.88 6.52
C LEU A 52 -20.02 -25.92 6.24
N GLN A 53 -20.82 -26.24 7.25
CA GLN A 53 -21.93 -27.17 7.14
C GLN A 53 -23.23 -26.42 6.82
N SER A 54 -24.10 -27.06 6.03
CA SER A 54 -25.38 -26.53 5.54
C SER A 54 -26.35 -26.07 6.66
N SER A 55 -26.18 -26.60 7.87
CA SER A 55 -27.06 -26.41 9.05
C SER A 55 -26.45 -25.53 10.16
N MET A 56 -25.36 -24.80 9.89
CA MET A 56 -24.69 -24.01 10.91
C MET A 56 -25.58 -22.91 11.51
N CYS A 57 -25.60 -22.82 12.84
CA CYS A 57 -26.18 -21.68 13.54
C CYS A 57 -25.31 -20.42 13.36
N PRO A 58 -25.85 -19.21 13.56
CA PRO A 58 -25.11 -17.96 13.45
C PRO A 58 -23.81 -17.93 14.29
N ASP A 59 -23.84 -18.48 15.51
CA ASP A 59 -22.66 -18.56 16.38
C ASP A 59 -21.54 -19.42 15.78
N SER A 60 -21.91 -20.50 15.08
CA SER A 60 -20.94 -21.37 14.42
C SER A 60 -20.30 -20.68 13.21
N ILE A 61 -21.06 -19.86 12.47
CA ILE A 61 -20.52 -19.03 11.37
C ILE A 61 -19.54 -18.00 11.93
N SER A 62 -19.88 -17.37 13.06
CA SER A 62 -18.99 -16.42 13.74
C SER A 62 -17.68 -17.06 14.18
N ASN A 63 -17.73 -18.27 14.76
CA ASN A 63 -16.52 -19.00 15.17
C ASN A 63 -15.64 -19.38 13.97
N SER A 64 -16.25 -19.82 12.87
CA SER A 64 -15.51 -20.09 11.62
C SER A 64 -14.89 -18.81 11.06
N LEU A 65 -15.60 -17.68 11.08
CA LEU A 65 -15.08 -16.40 10.66
C LEU A 65 -13.88 -15.96 11.52
N GLU A 66 -13.97 -16.04 12.85
CA GLU A 66 -12.84 -15.71 13.73
C GLU A 66 -11.62 -16.59 13.48
N THR A 67 -11.83 -17.88 13.16
CA THR A 67 -10.74 -18.77 12.74
C THR A 67 -10.12 -18.32 11.41
N MET A 68 -10.96 -17.96 10.42
CA MET A 68 -10.51 -17.40 9.14
C MET A 68 -9.71 -16.11 9.34
N LEU A 69 -10.15 -15.23 10.23
CA LEU A 69 -9.47 -13.97 10.55
C LEU A 69 -8.10 -14.22 11.19
N ARG A 70 -8.01 -15.16 12.14
CA ARG A 70 -6.71 -15.52 12.76
C ARG A 70 -5.68 -16.00 11.73
N ILE A 71 -6.11 -16.84 10.79
CA ILE A 71 -5.22 -17.33 9.71
C ILE A 71 -4.90 -16.20 8.73
N GLY A 72 -5.93 -15.47 8.29
CA GLY A 72 -5.79 -14.41 7.29
C GLY A 72 -4.89 -13.25 7.76
N ARG A 73 -4.99 -12.84 9.03
CA ARG A 73 -4.12 -11.82 9.63
C ARG A 73 -2.65 -12.20 9.55
N ILE A 74 -2.32 -13.48 9.74
CA ILE A 74 -0.95 -14.00 9.63
C ILE A 74 -0.50 -14.09 8.17
N ILE A 75 -1.39 -14.49 7.25
CA ILE A 75 -1.08 -14.53 5.81
C ILE A 75 -0.74 -13.13 5.30
N HIS A 76 -1.49 -12.11 5.73
CA HIS A 76 -1.37 -10.73 5.26
C HIS A 76 -0.45 -9.83 6.11
N VAL A 77 0.25 -10.38 7.09
CA VAL A 77 1.18 -9.60 7.92
C VAL A 77 2.36 -9.12 7.08
N ASP A 78 2.72 -7.84 7.18
CA ASP A 78 3.94 -7.32 6.56
C ASP A 78 5.18 -7.44 7.46
N GLU A 79 6.34 -7.04 6.97
CA GLU A 79 7.61 -7.17 7.70
C GLU A 79 7.62 -6.37 9.00
N VAL A 80 7.12 -5.13 8.96
CA VAL A 80 7.08 -4.22 10.10
C VAL A 80 6.09 -4.73 11.13
N GLU A 81 4.89 -5.12 10.70
CA GLU A 81 3.87 -5.74 11.55
C GLU A 81 4.37 -7.03 12.19
N LEU A 82 5.07 -7.89 11.44
CA LEU A 82 5.62 -9.13 11.95
C LEU A 82 6.70 -8.90 13.00
N TYR A 83 7.53 -7.87 12.81
CA TYR A 83 8.61 -7.53 13.73
C TYR A 83 8.12 -7.01 15.08
N PHE A 84 7.06 -6.21 15.07
CA PHE A 84 6.49 -5.60 16.28
C PHE A 84 5.26 -6.34 16.83
N GLY A 85 4.70 -7.29 16.08
CA GLY A 85 3.34 -7.83 16.25
C GLY A 85 3.07 -8.61 17.53
N GLU A 86 4.09 -8.97 18.32
CA GLU A 86 3.91 -9.61 19.62
C GLU A 86 3.47 -8.62 20.72
N PHE A 87 3.71 -7.31 20.55
CA PHE A 87 3.50 -6.30 21.61
C PHE A 87 2.10 -5.65 21.62
N ASP A 88 1.27 -5.86 20.60
CA ASP A 88 -0.01 -5.14 20.43
C ASP A 88 -1.26 -6.05 20.46
N THR A 89 -1.27 -7.05 21.34
CA THR A 89 -2.34 -8.08 21.42
C THR A 89 -3.70 -7.58 21.94
N GLN A 90 -3.82 -6.32 22.38
CA GLN A 90 -5.08 -5.78 22.94
C GLN A 90 -6.15 -5.45 21.88
N MET A 91 -5.77 -5.12 20.64
CA MET A 91 -6.74 -4.80 19.58
C MET A 91 -7.19 -6.02 18.76
N GLY A 92 -6.53 -7.16 18.92
CA GLY A 92 -6.88 -8.40 18.20
C GLY A 92 -6.42 -8.46 16.74
N PHE A 93 -5.83 -7.40 16.19
CA PHE A 93 -5.29 -7.30 14.81
C PHE A 93 -3.96 -6.51 14.77
N TYR A 94 -3.18 -6.67 13.70
CA TYR A 94 -1.83 -6.07 13.56
C TYR A 94 -1.84 -4.60 13.15
N SER A 95 -2.73 -4.20 12.25
CA SER A 95 -2.97 -2.82 11.84
C SER A 95 -4.35 -2.70 11.18
N PRO A 96 -4.90 -1.48 11.03
CA PRO A 96 -6.12 -1.28 10.24
C PRO A 96 -6.03 -1.80 8.82
N ARG A 97 -4.85 -1.70 8.19
CA ARG A 97 -4.60 -2.20 6.85
C ARG A 97 -4.67 -3.73 6.81
N ASN A 98 -3.95 -4.41 7.71
CA ASN A 98 -3.95 -5.87 7.80
C ASN A 98 -5.36 -6.43 8.06
N GLU A 99 -6.15 -5.76 8.91
CA GLU A 99 -7.52 -6.16 9.19
C GLU A 99 -8.42 -6.03 7.96
N LEU A 100 -8.36 -4.89 7.27
CA LEU A 100 -9.11 -4.67 6.03
C LEU A 100 -8.69 -5.63 4.92
N GLU A 101 -7.39 -5.84 4.72
CA GLU A 101 -6.84 -6.77 3.73
C GLU A 101 -7.35 -8.19 3.98
N THR A 102 -7.33 -8.62 5.25
CA THR A 102 -7.81 -9.92 5.68
C THR A 102 -9.30 -10.10 5.39
N LEU A 103 -10.14 -9.16 5.85
CA LEU A 103 -11.59 -9.21 5.66
C LEU A 103 -11.96 -9.21 4.17
N ASN A 104 -11.34 -8.32 3.37
CA ASN A 104 -11.62 -8.22 1.94
C ASN A 104 -11.14 -9.44 1.15
N SER A 105 -9.97 -10.01 1.50
CA SER A 105 -9.47 -11.24 0.90
C SER A 105 -10.43 -12.42 1.15
N ILE A 106 -10.95 -12.56 2.37
CA ILE A 106 -11.93 -13.61 2.69
C ILE A 106 -13.25 -13.33 1.93
N LEU A 107 -13.73 -12.08 1.93
CA LEU A 107 -14.94 -11.69 1.21
C LEU A 107 -14.85 -12.00 -0.29
N ALA A 108 -13.72 -11.70 -0.93
CA ALA A 108 -13.51 -11.98 -2.35
C ALA A 108 -13.57 -13.48 -2.67
N ARG A 109 -12.99 -14.33 -1.80
CA ARG A 109 -13.09 -15.79 -1.91
C ARG A 109 -14.53 -16.28 -1.76
N VAL A 110 -15.26 -15.77 -0.77
CA VAL A 110 -16.68 -16.10 -0.56
C VAL A 110 -17.52 -15.68 -1.77
N ASN A 111 -17.32 -14.47 -2.31
CA ASN A 111 -18.02 -13.99 -3.50
C ASN A 111 -17.76 -14.86 -4.75
N THR A 112 -16.52 -15.32 -4.91
CA THR A 112 -16.13 -16.23 -6.01
C THR A 112 -16.80 -17.60 -5.87
N LEU A 113 -17.01 -18.09 -4.64
CA LEU A 113 -17.73 -19.33 -4.40
C LEU A 113 -19.24 -19.16 -4.62
N LEU A 114 -19.81 -18.04 -4.18
CA LEU A 114 -21.22 -17.70 -4.39
C LEU A 114 -21.58 -17.61 -5.88
N SER A 115 -20.70 -17.07 -6.73
CA SER A 115 -20.94 -16.99 -8.16
C SER A 115 -20.83 -18.33 -8.90
N ARG A 116 -20.16 -19.33 -8.30
CA ARG A 116 -19.97 -20.67 -8.88
C ARG A 116 -21.02 -21.71 -8.45
N GLN A 117 -21.75 -21.51 -7.36
CA GLN A 117 -22.63 -22.55 -6.78
C GLN A 117 -24.11 -22.45 -7.18
N MET A 118 -24.74 -23.61 -7.35
CA MET A 118 -26.18 -23.79 -7.58
C MET A 118 -26.97 -23.82 -6.25
N HIS A 119 -28.16 -23.20 -6.27
CA HIS A 119 -29.13 -22.86 -5.22
C HIS A 119 -29.13 -23.54 -3.83
N LYS A 120 -28.72 -24.79 -3.64
CA LYS A 120 -28.93 -25.53 -2.37
C LYS A 120 -28.00 -25.12 -1.21
N LYS A 121 -26.87 -24.44 -1.48
CA LYS A 121 -25.87 -24.05 -0.46
C LYS A 121 -25.70 -22.54 -0.30
N MET A 122 -26.55 -21.73 -0.95
CA MET A 122 -26.47 -20.27 -0.94
C MET A 122 -26.62 -19.67 0.47
N ASN A 123 -27.48 -20.24 1.31
CA ASN A 123 -27.84 -19.62 2.60
C ASN A 123 -26.65 -19.48 3.57
N VAL A 124 -25.78 -20.49 3.67
CA VAL A 124 -24.63 -20.45 4.59
C VAL A 124 -23.55 -19.49 4.10
N TRP A 125 -23.27 -19.48 2.79
CA TRP A 125 -22.31 -18.55 2.19
C TRP A 125 -22.81 -17.11 2.21
N GLN A 126 -24.11 -16.87 2.02
CA GLN A 126 -24.73 -15.56 2.20
C GLN A 126 -24.67 -15.10 3.66
N GLY A 127 -24.89 -16.02 4.61
CA GLY A 127 -24.71 -15.76 6.04
C GLY A 127 -23.28 -15.34 6.39
N LEU A 128 -22.28 -16.06 5.87
CA LEU A 128 -20.87 -15.71 6.05
C LEU A 128 -20.52 -14.37 5.37
N GLN A 129 -20.98 -14.15 4.14
CA GLN A 129 -20.80 -12.88 3.43
C GLN A 129 -21.37 -11.70 4.22
N ALA A 130 -22.59 -11.84 4.75
CA ALA A 130 -23.22 -10.82 5.58
C ALA A 130 -22.43 -10.57 6.87
N ALA A 131 -21.97 -11.62 7.55
CA ALA A 131 -21.14 -11.50 8.75
C ALA A 131 -19.82 -10.77 8.48
N ILE A 132 -19.15 -11.05 7.35
CA ILE A 132 -17.92 -10.35 6.95
C ILE A 132 -18.19 -8.87 6.66
N ILE A 133 -19.26 -8.56 5.91
CA ILE A 133 -19.63 -7.17 5.60
C ILE A 133 -19.94 -6.40 6.88
N LEU A 134 -20.67 -7.01 7.82
CA LEU A 134 -20.95 -6.40 9.12
C LEU A 134 -19.67 -6.11 9.90
N LYS A 135 -18.71 -7.05 9.94
CA LYS A 135 -17.39 -6.82 10.56
C LYS A 135 -16.63 -5.66 9.91
N ILE A 136 -16.65 -5.54 8.58
CA ILE A 136 -16.03 -4.42 7.86
C ILE A 136 -16.72 -3.09 8.21
N GLN A 137 -18.05 -3.08 8.32
CA GLN A 137 -18.81 -1.89 8.71
C GLN A 137 -18.53 -1.47 10.16
N GLU A 138 -18.54 -2.42 11.09
CA GLU A 138 -18.20 -2.20 12.50
C GLU A 138 -16.77 -1.64 12.62
N PHE A 139 -15.82 -2.22 11.89
CA PHE A 139 -14.45 -1.75 11.86
C PHE A 139 -14.34 -0.32 11.30
N GLY A 140 -14.99 -0.04 10.16
CA GLY A 140 -15.03 1.28 9.54
C GLY A 140 -15.61 2.37 10.46
N ASN A 141 -16.61 2.03 11.28
CA ASN A 141 -17.20 2.95 12.24
C ASN A 141 -16.27 3.29 13.41
N GLN A 142 -15.38 2.37 13.80
CA GLN A 142 -14.40 2.59 14.89
C GLN A 142 -13.26 3.53 14.49
N ILE A 143 -12.89 3.55 13.21
CA ILE A 143 -11.71 4.25 12.68
C ILE A 143 -12.05 5.52 11.89
N LYS A 144 -13.28 6.02 12.01
CA LYS A 144 -13.77 7.13 11.20
C LYS A 144 -13.02 8.44 11.52
N GLU A 145 -12.32 8.95 10.52
CA GLU A 145 -11.66 10.26 10.59
C GLU A 145 -12.65 11.37 10.21
N VAL A 146 -12.76 12.39 11.08
CA VAL A 146 -13.61 13.55 10.81
C VAL A 146 -12.79 14.60 10.08
N ALA A 147 -12.89 14.62 8.75
CA ALA A 147 -12.29 15.65 7.93
C ALA A 147 -13.20 16.88 7.81
N ARG A 148 -12.63 18.09 7.94
CA ARG A 148 -13.37 19.35 7.74
C ARG A 148 -13.35 19.74 6.27
N ILE A 149 -14.49 19.61 5.59
CA ILE A 149 -14.65 20.06 4.21
C ILE A 149 -14.89 21.58 4.17
N ASP A 150 -14.04 22.32 3.45
CA ASP A 150 -14.22 23.75 3.23
C ASP A 150 -15.10 23.99 2.00
N LYS A 151 -16.33 24.41 2.25
CA LYS A 151 -17.32 24.71 1.20
C LYS A 151 -17.08 26.05 0.50
N ASN A 152 -16.21 26.91 1.05
CA ASN A 152 -15.95 28.24 0.48
C ASN A 152 -14.83 28.20 -0.57
N TYR A 153 -13.99 27.16 -0.57
CA TYR A 153 -12.92 27.02 -1.55
C TYR A 153 -13.48 26.58 -2.91
N THR A 154 -13.14 27.31 -3.97
CA THR A 154 -13.68 27.05 -5.31
C THR A 154 -12.73 26.20 -6.15
N CYS A 155 -13.06 24.92 -6.34
CA CYS A 155 -12.28 23.96 -7.13
C CYS A 155 -12.61 24.00 -8.65
N GLU A 156 -12.59 25.18 -9.28
CA GLU A 156 -13.07 25.32 -10.68
C GLU A 156 -12.23 24.52 -11.69
N LYS A 157 -10.90 24.48 -11.53
CA LYS A 157 -10.02 23.73 -12.42
C LYS A 157 -10.25 22.22 -12.29
N GLU A 158 -10.46 21.76 -11.07
CA GLU A 158 -10.75 20.37 -10.76
C GLU A 158 -12.13 19.96 -11.30
N LYS A 159 -13.14 20.84 -11.23
CA LYS A 159 -14.44 20.62 -11.88
C LYS A 159 -14.29 20.50 -13.40
N CYS A 160 -13.53 21.38 -14.04
CA CYS A 160 -13.24 21.28 -15.48
C CYS A 160 -12.53 19.96 -15.84
N LEU A 161 -11.60 19.51 -14.99
CA LEU A 161 -10.94 18.22 -15.16
C LEU A 161 -11.92 17.05 -15.03
N VAL A 162 -12.81 17.05 -14.04
CA VAL A 162 -13.83 16.00 -13.85
C VAL A 162 -14.76 15.95 -15.06
N GLN A 163 -15.29 17.10 -15.51
CA GLN A 163 -16.14 17.18 -16.70
C GLN A 163 -15.45 16.66 -17.97
N TRP A 164 -14.16 17.00 -18.13
CA TRP A 164 -13.34 16.46 -19.22
C TRP A 164 -13.17 14.95 -19.09
N GLY A 165 -12.94 14.44 -17.88
CA GLY A 165 -12.84 13.01 -17.61
C GLY A 165 -14.12 12.28 -17.95
N GLU A 166 -15.28 12.77 -17.50
CA GLU A 166 -16.59 12.20 -17.79
C GLU A 166 -16.86 12.15 -19.30
N SER A 167 -16.52 13.21 -20.01
CA SER A 167 -16.60 13.27 -21.48
C SER A 167 -15.69 12.26 -22.18
N ASN A 168 -14.66 11.74 -21.48
CA ASN A 168 -13.77 10.68 -21.95
C ASN A 168 -14.09 9.30 -21.33
N GLY A 169 -15.23 9.15 -20.65
CA GLY A 169 -15.73 7.88 -20.12
C GLY A 169 -15.35 7.58 -18.66
N VAL A 170 -14.80 8.54 -17.92
CA VAL A 170 -14.64 8.41 -16.46
C VAL A 170 -16.01 8.31 -15.81
N LYS A 171 -16.14 7.40 -14.84
CA LYS A 171 -17.29 7.36 -13.94
C LYS A 171 -16.81 7.62 -12.54
N THR A 172 -17.40 8.60 -11.87
CA THR A 172 -17.04 8.97 -10.51
C THR A 172 -18.28 9.08 -9.64
N LYS A 173 -18.16 8.61 -8.40
CA LYS A 173 -19.13 8.87 -7.31
C LYS A 173 -18.57 9.88 -6.30
N LEU A 174 -17.48 10.53 -6.68
CA LEU A 174 -16.72 11.47 -5.87
C LEU A 174 -16.72 12.85 -6.50
N GLU A 175 -16.82 13.88 -5.66
CA GLU A 175 -16.57 15.28 -6.02
C GLU A 175 -15.21 15.73 -5.48
N ILE A 176 -14.56 16.68 -6.14
CA ILE A 176 -13.29 17.25 -5.64
C ILE A 176 -13.59 18.50 -4.82
N ALA A 177 -13.14 18.48 -3.56
CA ALA A 177 -13.33 19.56 -2.60
C ALA A 177 -12.02 19.90 -1.88
N TYR A 178 -12.02 21.02 -1.16
CA TYR A 178 -10.92 21.33 -0.24
C TYR A 178 -11.19 20.72 1.13
N VAL A 179 -10.22 20.00 1.64
CA VAL A 179 -10.25 19.28 2.91
C VAL A 179 -9.20 19.89 3.84
N GLY A 180 -9.64 20.42 4.98
CA GLY A 180 -8.77 21.04 5.96
C GLY A 180 -7.65 20.11 6.41
N GLY A 181 -6.40 20.56 6.26
CA GLY A 181 -5.20 19.79 6.59
C GLY A 181 -4.69 18.84 5.48
N ALA A 182 -5.54 18.44 4.53
CA ALA A 182 -5.16 17.56 3.42
C ALA A 182 -5.09 18.28 2.06
N GLY A 183 -5.56 19.53 1.97
CA GLY A 183 -5.60 20.27 0.71
C GLY A 183 -6.77 19.80 -0.16
N ARG A 184 -6.56 19.62 -1.46
CA ARG A 184 -7.62 19.15 -2.36
C ARG A 184 -7.79 17.64 -2.19
N GLY A 185 -9.03 17.18 -2.09
CA GLY A 185 -9.36 15.77 -1.85
C GLY A 185 -10.67 15.36 -2.50
N ALA A 186 -10.89 14.06 -2.61
CA ALA A 186 -12.11 13.49 -3.15
C ALA A 186 -13.12 13.17 -2.04
N VAL A 187 -14.38 13.62 -2.20
CA VAL A 187 -15.46 13.48 -1.23
C VAL A 187 -16.60 12.68 -1.84
N ALA A 188 -17.18 11.74 -1.10
CA ALA A 188 -18.28 10.92 -1.58
C ALA A 188 -19.57 11.74 -1.78
N MET A 189 -20.18 11.62 -2.97
CA MET A 189 -21.46 12.28 -3.30
C MET A 189 -22.69 11.50 -2.82
N GLU A 190 -22.50 10.23 -2.45
CA GLU A 190 -23.54 9.32 -1.96
C GLU A 190 -22.93 8.32 -0.96
N ASP A 191 -23.76 7.57 -0.23
CA ASP A 191 -23.28 6.49 0.63
C ASP A 191 -22.76 5.32 -0.22
N LEU A 192 -21.48 4.99 -0.05
CA LEU A 192 -20.79 3.93 -0.77
C LEU A 192 -20.57 2.72 0.12
N ARG A 193 -20.90 1.54 -0.39
CA ARG A 193 -20.78 0.25 0.30
C ARG A 193 -19.47 -0.46 -0.07
N VAL A 194 -19.13 -1.49 0.71
CA VAL A 194 -18.02 -2.40 0.40
C VAL A 194 -18.20 -2.99 -0.99
N GLY A 195 -17.17 -2.89 -1.83
CA GLY A 195 -17.17 -3.35 -3.22
C GLY A 195 -17.70 -2.34 -4.24
N ASP A 196 -18.34 -1.24 -3.82
CA ASP A 196 -18.74 -0.18 -4.76
C ASP A 196 -17.51 0.47 -5.40
N ILE A 197 -17.62 0.80 -6.69
CA ILE A 197 -16.57 1.49 -7.43
C ILE A 197 -16.73 3.00 -7.23
N ALA A 198 -15.83 3.60 -6.45
CA ALA A 198 -15.84 5.04 -6.18
C ALA A 198 -15.40 5.85 -7.41
N LEU A 199 -14.42 5.32 -8.15
CA LEU A 199 -13.86 5.93 -9.35
C LEU A 199 -13.50 4.83 -10.37
N GLU A 200 -13.82 5.07 -11.64
CA GLU A 200 -13.46 4.23 -12.78
C GLU A 200 -12.82 5.09 -13.87
N ILE A 201 -11.57 4.81 -14.20
CA ILE A 201 -10.75 5.55 -15.16
C ILE A 201 -10.47 4.69 -16.41
N PRO A 202 -10.96 5.07 -17.60
CA PRO A 202 -10.61 4.39 -18.84
C PRO A 202 -9.11 4.46 -19.13
N VAL A 203 -8.51 3.36 -19.64
CA VAL A 203 -7.09 3.32 -20.00
C VAL A 203 -6.68 4.41 -21.00
N SER A 204 -7.61 4.86 -21.85
CA SER A 204 -7.39 5.88 -22.89
C SER A 204 -7.00 7.28 -22.37
N ILE A 205 -7.18 7.53 -21.07
CA ILE A 205 -6.79 8.80 -20.42
C ILE A 205 -5.71 8.62 -19.35
N ILE A 206 -5.20 7.41 -19.15
CA ILE A 206 -4.06 7.17 -18.25
C ILE A 206 -2.78 7.60 -18.98
N LEU A 207 -2.00 8.49 -18.35
CA LEU A 207 -0.72 8.91 -18.89
C LEU A 207 0.32 7.83 -18.55
N SER A 208 0.86 7.20 -19.60
CA SER A 208 1.87 6.15 -19.48
C SER A 208 2.95 6.36 -20.55
N LYS A 209 4.03 5.56 -20.48
CA LYS A 209 5.13 5.59 -21.44
C LYS A 209 4.70 5.49 -22.92
N ASP A 210 3.54 4.93 -23.19
CA ASP A 210 2.99 4.80 -24.55
C ASP A 210 2.75 6.16 -25.21
N LEU A 211 2.58 7.24 -24.42
CA LEU A 211 2.53 8.61 -24.93
C LEU A 211 3.89 9.07 -25.47
N VAL A 212 4.97 8.69 -24.79
CA VAL A 212 6.34 9.03 -25.22
C VAL A 212 6.69 8.30 -26.51
N HIS A 213 6.32 7.02 -26.64
CA HIS A 213 6.55 6.23 -27.86
C HIS A 213 5.91 6.84 -29.12
N LYS A 214 4.83 7.62 -28.94
CA LYS A 214 4.13 8.31 -30.04
C LYS A 214 4.69 9.71 -30.32
N SER A 215 5.65 10.18 -29.54
CA SER A 215 6.27 11.49 -29.65
C SER A 215 7.64 11.43 -30.33
N ASP A 216 8.11 12.59 -30.79
CA ASP A 216 9.46 12.81 -31.31
C ASP A 216 10.56 12.49 -30.28
N MET A 217 10.25 12.59 -28.99
CA MET A 217 11.18 12.36 -27.88
C MET A 217 11.71 10.92 -27.81
N TYR A 218 10.92 9.92 -28.19
CA TYR A 218 11.33 8.52 -28.06
C TYR A 218 12.56 8.17 -28.89
N ASN A 219 12.70 8.78 -30.07
CA ASN A 219 13.84 8.54 -30.96
C ASN A 219 15.18 9.00 -30.37
N VAL A 220 15.13 9.94 -29.42
CA VAL A 220 16.30 10.44 -28.68
C VAL A 220 16.46 9.63 -27.39
N LEU A 221 15.43 9.62 -26.54
CA LEU A 221 15.51 9.01 -25.21
C LEU A 221 15.71 7.50 -25.25
N GLY A 222 15.12 6.80 -26.22
CA GLY A 222 15.25 5.36 -26.38
C GLY A 222 16.67 4.89 -26.74
N LYS A 223 17.56 5.81 -27.13
CA LYS A 223 18.98 5.52 -27.42
C LYS A 223 19.89 5.77 -26.21
N ILE A 224 19.38 6.37 -25.14
CA ILE A 224 20.15 6.66 -23.94
C ILE A 224 20.14 5.42 -23.06
N GLU A 225 21.32 4.84 -22.84
CA GLU A 225 21.49 3.69 -21.96
C GLU A 225 21.06 4.03 -20.52
N GLY A 226 20.34 3.12 -19.87
CA GLY A 226 19.82 3.32 -18.51
C GLY A 226 18.58 4.23 -18.41
N MET A 227 18.07 4.79 -19.51
CA MET A 227 16.88 5.64 -19.48
C MET A 227 15.62 4.84 -19.09
N SER A 228 15.07 5.13 -17.92
CA SER A 228 13.85 4.48 -17.45
C SER A 228 12.60 4.99 -18.18
N SER A 229 11.57 4.15 -18.32
CA SER A 229 10.28 4.57 -18.88
C SER A 229 9.58 5.67 -18.06
N GLU A 230 9.88 5.72 -16.76
CA GLU A 230 9.35 6.73 -15.85
C GLU A 230 10.01 8.10 -16.11
N THR A 231 11.34 8.13 -16.21
CA THR A 231 12.10 9.33 -16.58
C THR A 231 11.64 9.86 -17.94
N MET A 232 11.42 8.98 -18.92
CA MET A 232 10.89 9.37 -20.23
C MET A 232 9.53 10.06 -20.14
N LEU A 233 8.60 9.53 -19.34
CA LEU A 233 7.26 10.10 -19.16
C LEU A 233 7.31 11.42 -18.39
N LEU A 234 8.24 11.55 -17.43
CA LEU A 234 8.52 12.77 -16.70
C LEU A 234 8.97 13.88 -17.67
N LEU A 235 9.98 13.61 -18.50
CA LEU A 235 10.48 14.57 -19.49
C LEU A 235 9.40 14.98 -20.50
N TRP A 236 8.56 14.03 -20.91
CA TRP A 236 7.43 14.31 -21.78
C TRP A 236 6.41 15.23 -21.10
N SER A 237 6.11 14.99 -19.83
CA SER A 237 5.17 15.80 -19.05
C SER A 237 5.67 17.24 -18.86
N MET A 238 6.98 17.45 -18.73
CA MET A 238 7.58 18.78 -18.66
C MET A 238 7.29 19.62 -19.91
N LYS A 239 7.36 19.04 -21.12
CA LYS A 239 7.03 19.72 -22.38
C LYS A 239 5.52 19.82 -22.58
N GLU A 240 4.79 18.74 -22.34
CA GLU A 240 3.36 18.65 -22.64
C GLU A 240 2.52 19.62 -21.80
N LYS A 241 2.91 19.94 -20.56
CA LYS A 241 2.17 20.91 -19.75
C LYS A 241 2.11 22.33 -20.36
N HIS A 242 3.04 22.64 -21.27
CA HIS A 242 3.07 23.92 -21.99
C HIS A 242 2.35 23.86 -23.35
N ASN A 243 1.86 22.69 -23.76
CA ASN A 243 1.14 22.49 -25.01
C ASN A 243 -0.34 22.86 -24.84
N CYS A 244 -0.74 24.03 -25.36
CA CYS A 244 -2.12 24.50 -25.30
C CYS A 244 -3.13 23.62 -26.06
N GLY A 245 -2.65 22.81 -27.02
CA GLY A 245 -3.46 21.84 -27.77
C GLY A 245 -3.45 20.44 -27.15
N SER A 246 -2.85 20.25 -25.98
CA SER A 246 -2.76 18.93 -25.34
C SER A 246 -4.15 18.38 -25.01
N LYS A 247 -4.35 17.09 -25.30
CA LYS A 247 -5.50 16.32 -24.78
C LYS A 247 -5.59 16.41 -23.25
N PHE A 248 -4.45 16.51 -22.57
CA PHE A 248 -4.32 16.49 -21.11
C PHE A 248 -4.23 17.89 -20.50
N LYS A 249 -4.57 18.94 -21.26
CA LYS A 249 -4.49 20.33 -20.78
C LYS A 249 -5.21 20.53 -19.43
N ASN A 250 -6.43 20.03 -19.29
CA ASN A 250 -7.21 20.17 -18.04
C ASN A 250 -6.54 19.46 -16.86
N TYR A 251 -5.83 18.35 -17.12
CA TYR A 251 -5.07 17.66 -16.08
C TYR A 251 -3.90 18.53 -15.61
N PHE A 252 -3.05 18.98 -16.54
CA PHE A 252 -1.92 19.84 -16.20
C PHE A 252 -2.32 21.17 -15.57
N ASP A 253 -3.40 21.80 -16.04
CA ASP A 253 -3.92 23.06 -15.49
C ASP A 253 -4.41 22.90 -14.03
N SER A 254 -4.88 21.71 -13.67
CA SER A 254 -5.37 21.38 -12.31
C SER A 254 -4.27 21.04 -11.32
N LEU A 255 -3.04 20.74 -11.78
CA LEU A 255 -1.95 20.37 -10.88
C LEU A 255 -1.50 21.54 -9.98
N PRO A 256 -0.90 21.25 -8.82
CA PRO A 256 -0.25 22.29 -8.01
C PRO A 256 0.78 23.06 -8.83
N LYS A 257 0.86 24.37 -8.63
CA LYS A 257 1.97 25.18 -9.19
C LYS A 257 3.28 24.90 -8.47
N GLU A 258 3.19 24.61 -7.18
CA GLU A 258 4.30 24.33 -6.27
C GLU A 258 3.88 23.15 -5.40
N PHE A 259 4.85 22.31 -5.05
CA PHE A 259 4.66 21.25 -4.06
C PHE A 259 5.32 21.66 -2.74
N HIS A 260 4.88 21.04 -1.66
CA HIS A 260 5.41 21.27 -0.32
C HIS A 260 6.11 20.02 0.21
N THR A 261 6.84 19.33 -0.67
CA THR A 261 7.63 18.15 -0.29
C THR A 261 8.92 18.55 0.41
N GLY A 262 9.57 17.61 1.10
CA GLY A 262 10.91 17.80 1.67
C GLY A 262 11.93 18.31 0.65
N LEU A 263 11.76 17.96 -0.63
CA LEU A 263 12.65 18.41 -1.71
C LEU A 263 12.56 19.94 -1.94
N SER A 264 11.39 20.53 -1.68
CA SER A 264 11.11 21.96 -1.82
C SER A 264 11.08 22.72 -0.50
N PHE A 265 11.51 22.11 0.61
CA PHE A 265 11.59 22.79 1.91
C PHE A 265 12.49 24.03 1.86
N GLY A 266 11.95 25.13 2.40
CA GLY A 266 12.67 26.36 2.66
C GLY A 266 13.56 26.27 3.90
N VAL A 267 14.33 27.33 4.15
CA VAL A 267 15.35 27.39 5.21
C VAL A 267 14.77 27.05 6.59
N ASP A 268 13.61 27.61 6.95
CA ASP A 268 13.00 27.40 8.26
C ASP A 268 12.66 25.92 8.52
N ALA A 269 12.14 25.23 7.50
CA ALA A 269 11.81 23.82 7.59
C ALA A 269 13.07 22.94 7.67
N ILE A 270 14.13 23.30 6.95
CA ILE A 270 15.43 22.62 7.03
C ILE A 270 16.08 22.79 8.42
N MET A 271 16.03 24.00 8.98
CA MET A 271 16.53 24.26 10.34
C MET A 271 15.76 23.48 11.40
N ALA A 272 14.44 23.32 11.23
CA ALA A 272 13.62 22.54 12.15
C ALA A 272 13.97 21.03 12.16
N LEU A 273 14.65 20.54 11.12
CA LEU A 273 15.08 19.15 10.97
C LEU A 273 16.54 18.91 11.39
N GLU A 274 17.23 19.93 11.91
CA GLU A 274 18.63 19.81 12.31
C GLU A 274 18.84 18.67 13.33
N GLY A 275 19.84 17.82 13.06
CA GLY A 275 20.16 16.66 13.90
C GLY A 275 19.25 15.44 13.72
N THR A 276 18.31 15.47 12.76
CA THR A 276 17.44 14.32 12.44
C THR A 276 17.95 13.55 11.23
N LEU A 277 17.68 12.23 11.19
CA LEU A 277 17.95 11.39 10.01
C LEU A 277 17.17 11.86 8.76
N LEU A 278 15.97 12.42 8.96
CA LEU A 278 15.14 12.94 7.88
C LEU A 278 15.85 14.09 7.12
N LEU A 279 16.63 14.93 7.81
CA LEU A 279 17.40 15.98 7.14
C LEU A 279 18.43 15.37 6.18
N GLU A 280 19.16 14.34 6.62
CA GLU A 280 20.14 13.65 5.78
C GLU A 280 19.49 12.99 4.57
N GLU A 281 18.35 12.31 4.76
CA GLU A 281 17.55 11.72 3.69
C GLU A 281 17.13 12.75 2.63
N ILE A 282 16.62 13.91 3.08
CA ILE A 282 16.20 14.99 2.18
C ILE A 282 17.41 15.58 1.42
N MET A 283 18.54 15.80 2.09
CA MET A 283 19.74 16.34 1.44
C MET A 283 20.28 15.38 0.38
N GLN A 284 20.35 14.07 0.68
CA GLN A 284 20.77 13.04 -0.27
C GLN A 284 19.82 12.97 -1.47
N ALA A 285 18.51 13.03 -1.25
CA ALA A 285 17.53 13.03 -2.33
C ALA A 285 17.68 14.27 -3.24
N LYS A 286 17.90 15.46 -2.66
CA LYS A 286 18.12 16.70 -3.43
C LYS A 286 19.42 16.66 -4.23
N GLU A 287 20.50 16.16 -3.64
CA GLU A 287 21.79 15.97 -4.33
C GLU A 287 21.65 14.98 -5.49
N HIS A 288 20.98 13.85 -5.26
CA HIS A 288 20.73 12.85 -6.30
C HIS A 288 19.95 13.42 -7.50
N LEU A 289 18.89 14.20 -7.25
CA LEU A 289 18.16 14.88 -8.31
C LEU A 289 19.01 15.92 -9.04
N ARG A 290 19.87 16.65 -8.30
CA ARG A 290 20.76 17.65 -8.90
C ARG A 290 21.76 17.00 -9.86
N THR A 291 22.38 15.91 -9.45
CA THR A 291 23.29 15.12 -10.29
C THR A 291 22.58 14.62 -11.54
N GLN A 292 21.39 14.03 -11.41
CA GLN A 292 20.60 13.60 -12.58
C GLN A 292 20.29 14.75 -13.54
N TYR A 293 19.96 15.94 -13.01
CA TYR A 293 19.69 17.10 -13.84
C TYR A 293 20.93 17.54 -14.63
N ASP A 294 22.06 17.70 -13.94
CA ASP A 294 23.30 18.19 -14.53
C ASP A 294 23.89 17.19 -15.56
N GLU A 295 23.65 15.89 -15.40
CA GLU A 295 24.04 14.87 -16.38
C GLU A 295 23.16 14.86 -17.64
N LEU A 296 21.86 15.10 -17.48
CA LEU A 296 20.88 14.86 -18.54
C LEU A 296 20.57 16.09 -19.39
N PHE A 297 20.25 17.22 -18.75
CA PHE A 297 19.63 18.36 -19.44
C PHE A 297 20.59 19.18 -20.30
N PRO A 298 21.83 19.48 -19.88
CA PRO A 298 22.77 20.20 -20.74
C PRO A 298 22.95 19.51 -22.09
N ARG A 299 23.08 18.17 -22.09
CA ARG A 299 23.22 17.39 -23.32
C ARG A 299 21.95 17.38 -24.15
N LEU A 300 20.80 17.05 -23.55
CA LEU A 300 19.52 16.99 -24.29
C LEU A 300 19.17 18.34 -24.93
N CYS A 301 19.34 19.43 -24.18
CA CYS A 301 18.97 20.77 -24.63
C CYS A 301 19.92 21.32 -25.71
N ASN A 302 21.21 20.97 -25.65
CA ASN A 302 22.19 21.41 -26.65
C ASN A 302 22.13 20.57 -27.94
N ASP A 303 22.03 19.25 -27.80
CA ASP A 303 22.05 18.33 -28.95
C ASP A 303 20.70 18.31 -29.70
N TYR A 304 19.59 18.55 -28.99
CA TYR A 304 18.23 18.43 -29.54
C TYR A 304 17.29 19.57 -29.09
N PRO A 305 17.62 20.85 -29.33
CA PRO A 305 16.87 22.01 -28.81
C PRO A 305 15.41 22.10 -29.31
N ASP A 306 15.10 21.56 -30.49
CA ASP A 306 13.73 21.54 -31.02
C ASP A 306 12.83 20.56 -30.27
N ILE A 307 13.40 19.45 -29.81
CA ILE A 307 12.68 18.41 -29.06
C ILE A 307 12.67 18.76 -27.57
N PHE A 308 13.79 19.26 -27.05
CA PHE A 308 13.99 19.66 -25.65
C PHE A 308 14.31 21.16 -25.50
N PRO A 309 13.33 22.07 -25.67
CA PRO A 309 13.59 23.51 -25.57
C PRO A 309 14.06 23.90 -24.16
N PRO A 310 15.23 24.54 -23.98
CA PRO A 310 15.81 24.81 -22.66
C PRO A 310 14.86 25.50 -21.67
N LYS A 311 13.97 26.37 -22.17
CA LYS A 311 12.96 27.08 -21.36
C LYS A 311 11.97 26.18 -20.60
N PHE A 312 11.78 24.94 -21.05
CA PHE A 312 10.87 23.98 -20.40
C PHE A 312 11.60 22.98 -19.52
N TYR A 313 12.93 22.98 -19.57
CA TYR A 313 13.80 21.99 -18.96
C TYR A 313 14.80 22.65 -18.00
N THR A 314 14.34 23.66 -17.26
CA THR A 314 15.11 24.28 -16.17
C THR A 314 15.08 23.41 -14.92
N TRP A 315 15.97 23.71 -13.96
CA TRP A 315 16.02 23.01 -12.68
C TRP A 315 14.67 23.03 -11.95
N GLU A 316 13.99 24.17 -11.94
CA GLU A 316 12.70 24.35 -11.27
C GLU A 316 11.60 23.53 -11.95
N GLN A 317 11.61 23.47 -13.28
CA GLN A 317 10.65 22.65 -14.04
C GLN A 317 10.91 21.16 -13.82
N PHE A 318 12.18 20.75 -13.71
CA PHE A 318 12.57 19.38 -13.45
C PHE A 318 12.18 18.95 -12.04
N LEU A 319 12.52 19.76 -11.03
CA LEU A 319 12.15 19.50 -9.64
C LEU A 319 10.63 19.38 -9.48
N TRP A 320 9.87 20.32 -10.06
CA TRP A 320 8.40 20.24 -10.09
C TRP A 320 7.88 18.94 -10.72
N ALA A 321 8.53 18.48 -11.80
CA ALA A 321 8.13 17.25 -12.48
C ALA A 321 8.49 16.01 -11.65
N CYS A 322 9.63 15.99 -10.96
CA CYS A 322 9.98 14.95 -10.01
C CYS A 322 8.96 14.87 -8.87
N GLU A 323 8.64 16.00 -8.25
CA GLU A 323 7.66 16.07 -7.17
C GLU A 323 6.28 15.59 -7.63
N LEU A 324 5.83 16.00 -8.82
CA LEU A 324 4.59 15.48 -9.43
C LEU A 324 4.59 13.95 -9.52
N PHE A 325 5.67 13.35 -9.98
CA PHE A 325 5.73 11.90 -10.16
C PHE A 325 5.80 11.18 -8.81
N TYR A 326 6.56 11.71 -7.86
CA TYR A 326 6.64 11.15 -6.51
C TYR A 326 5.30 11.21 -5.77
N SER A 327 4.55 12.31 -5.89
CA SER A 327 3.30 12.48 -5.15
C SER A 327 2.04 11.96 -5.86
N ASN A 328 2.04 11.86 -7.20
CA ASN A 328 0.82 11.56 -7.97
C ASN A 328 0.93 10.37 -8.93
N SER A 329 2.10 9.75 -9.10
CA SER A 329 2.19 8.57 -9.94
C SER A 329 1.69 7.32 -9.22
N MET A 330 1.18 6.36 -10.00
CA MET A 330 0.72 5.07 -9.51
C MET A 330 1.29 3.95 -10.38
N LYS A 331 1.67 2.83 -9.76
CA LYS A 331 2.14 1.63 -10.47
C LYS A 331 0.94 0.78 -10.86
N ILE A 332 0.69 0.67 -12.17
CA ILE A 332 -0.48 -0.01 -12.72
C ILE A 332 -0.07 -1.24 -13.51
N ILE A 333 -0.72 -2.38 -13.23
CA ILE A 333 -0.63 -3.60 -14.02
C ILE A 333 -1.67 -3.51 -15.14
N PHE A 334 -1.21 -3.51 -16.39
CA PHE A 334 -2.07 -3.48 -17.57
C PHE A 334 -2.53 -4.88 -17.98
N ALA A 335 -3.44 -4.96 -18.96
CA ALA A 335 -3.98 -6.23 -19.47
C ALA A 335 -2.90 -7.17 -20.06
N ASP A 336 -1.74 -6.62 -20.45
CA ASP A 336 -0.56 -7.37 -20.90
C ASP A 336 0.28 -7.95 -19.75
N GLY A 337 -0.16 -7.76 -18.49
CA GLY A 337 0.54 -8.18 -17.28
C GLY A 337 1.72 -7.30 -16.89
N LYS A 338 2.03 -6.24 -17.65
CA LYS A 338 3.20 -5.39 -17.38
C LYS A 338 2.87 -4.28 -16.38
N LEU A 339 3.74 -4.13 -15.38
CA LEU A 339 3.70 -3.01 -14.45
C LEU A 339 4.25 -1.75 -15.10
N ARG A 340 3.56 -0.61 -14.96
CA ARG A 340 3.99 0.69 -15.48
C ARG A 340 3.68 1.79 -14.48
N THR A 341 4.64 2.68 -14.22
CA THR A 341 4.39 3.93 -13.50
C THR A 341 3.60 4.88 -14.41
N CYS A 342 2.47 5.40 -13.91
CA CYS A 342 1.52 6.20 -14.68
C CYS A 342 1.03 7.41 -13.88
N LEU A 343 0.67 8.50 -14.56
CA LEU A 343 -0.15 9.55 -13.97
C LEU A 343 -1.62 9.31 -14.33
N ILE A 344 -2.50 9.44 -13.33
CA ILE A 344 -3.90 9.05 -13.46
C ILE A 344 -4.78 10.26 -13.17
N PRO A 345 -5.29 10.94 -14.21
CA PRO A 345 -6.15 12.10 -14.01
C PRO A 345 -7.31 11.78 -13.07
N ILE A 346 -7.68 12.76 -12.23
CA ILE A 346 -8.73 12.68 -11.20
C ILE A 346 -8.35 11.77 -10.01
N ALA A 347 -7.77 10.60 -10.24
CA ALA A 347 -7.36 9.69 -9.16
C ALA A 347 -6.29 10.29 -8.24
N GLY A 348 -5.49 11.25 -8.74
CA GLY A 348 -4.52 12.01 -7.95
C GLY A 348 -5.11 12.86 -6.82
N PHE A 349 -6.44 13.01 -6.72
CA PHE A 349 -7.12 13.68 -5.60
C PHE A 349 -7.59 12.73 -4.49
N LEU A 350 -7.39 11.42 -4.64
CA LEU A 350 -7.61 10.46 -3.55
C LEU A 350 -6.44 10.59 -2.57
N ASN A 351 -6.69 11.23 -1.44
CA ASN A 351 -5.68 11.44 -0.40
C ASN A 351 -5.35 10.15 0.36
N HIS A 352 -4.21 10.16 1.05
CA HIS A 352 -3.84 9.08 1.94
C HIS A 352 -4.60 9.14 3.27
N SER A 353 -4.85 7.98 3.87
CA SER A 353 -5.23 7.83 5.28
C SER A 353 -4.59 6.55 5.84
N LEU A 354 -4.30 6.55 7.15
CA LEU A 354 -3.94 5.35 7.89
C LEU A 354 -5.11 4.35 7.96
N ASN A 355 -6.33 4.84 7.73
CA ASN A 355 -7.59 4.11 7.74
C ASN A 355 -8.29 4.22 6.37
N PRO A 356 -7.67 3.77 5.27
CA PRO A 356 -8.13 4.04 3.90
C PRO A 356 -9.49 3.39 3.59
N HIS A 357 -10.24 3.98 2.66
CA HIS A 357 -11.44 3.38 2.08
C HIS A 357 -11.10 2.42 0.95
N ILE A 358 -10.02 2.69 0.21
CA ILE A 358 -9.57 1.92 -0.94
C ILE A 358 -8.17 1.36 -0.66
N VAL A 359 -8.05 0.03 -0.59
CA VAL A 359 -6.76 -0.66 -0.42
C VAL A 359 -6.34 -1.39 -1.69
N HIS A 360 -7.29 -1.96 -2.42
CA HIS A 360 -7.01 -2.71 -3.65
C HIS A 360 -7.28 -1.85 -4.89
N TYR A 361 -6.20 -1.40 -5.51
CA TYR A 361 -6.22 -0.71 -6.81
C TYR A 361 -4.93 -1.07 -7.56
N GLY A 362 -4.71 -0.50 -8.73
CA GLY A 362 -3.45 -0.68 -9.45
C GLY A 362 -3.44 -1.81 -10.49
N ARG A 363 -4.60 -2.37 -10.84
CA ARG A 363 -4.73 -3.32 -11.95
C ARG A 363 -5.89 -2.92 -12.86
N VAL A 364 -5.62 -2.89 -14.16
CA VAL A 364 -6.65 -2.67 -15.18
C VAL A 364 -7.56 -3.89 -15.24
N ASP A 365 -8.87 -3.65 -15.22
CA ASP A 365 -9.88 -4.65 -15.53
C ASP A 365 -9.92 -4.87 -17.05
N SER A 366 -9.54 -6.07 -17.49
CA SER A 366 -9.51 -6.43 -18.91
C SER A 366 -10.91 -6.43 -19.56
N ALA A 367 -11.98 -6.65 -18.81
CA ALA A 367 -13.34 -6.71 -19.35
C ALA A 367 -13.86 -5.32 -19.72
N THR A 368 -13.56 -4.30 -18.90
CA THR A 368 -13.98 -2.91 -19.12
C THR A 368 -12.87 -2.02 -19.68
N ASN A 369 -11.63 -2.53 -19.77
CA ASN A 369 -10.43 -1.79 -20.14
C ASN A 369 -10.27 -0.48 -19.35
N SER A 370 -10.49 -0.56 -18.04
CA SER A 370 -10.50 0.58 -17.11
C SER A 370 -9.80 0.22 -15.80
N LEU A 371 -9.22 1.22 -15.14
CA LEU A 371 -8.72 1.11 -13.78
C LEU A 371 -9.87 1.46 -12.82
N LYS A 372 -10.11 0.59 -11.83
CA LYS A 372 -11.19 0.75 -10.86
C LYS A 372 -10.63 0.96 -9.46
N PHE A 373 -11.36 1.75 -8.66
CA PHE A 373 -11.08 2.03 -7.26
C PHE A 373 -12.23 1.51 -6.38
N PRO A 374 -12.28 0.21 -6.09
CA PRO A 374 -13.31 -0.41 -5.26
C PRO A 374 -13.11 -0.09 -3.78
N LEU A 375 -14.22 0.09 -3.05
CA LEU A 375 -14.17 0.31 -1.61
C LEU A 375 -13.91 -0.99 -0.83
N SER A 376 -12.86 -0.96 0.00
CA SER A 376 -12.52 -1.97 0.99
C SER A 376 -13.30 -1.80 2.31
N ARG A 377 -13.84 -0.60 2.57
CA ARG A 377 -14.78 -0.28 3.65
C ARG A 377 -15.77 0.80 3.22
N PRO A 378 -16.94 0.96 3.87
CA PRO A 378 -17.92 1.97 3.49
C PRO A 378 -17.36 3.41 3.58
N CYS A 379 -17.88 4.29 2.73
CA CYS A 379 -17.62 5.73 2.74
C CYS A 379 -18.98 6.45 2.71
N ASN A 380 -19.27 7.27 3.72
CA ASN A 380 -20.57 7.94 3.80
C ASN A 380 -20.60 9.19 2.92
N ILE A 381 -21.79 9.63 2.52
CA ILE A 381 -21.97 10.91 1.83
C ILE A 381 -21.31 12.07 2.60
N GLY A 382 -20.55 12.90 1.89
CA GLY A 382 -19.81 14.03 2.46
C GLY A 382 -18.52 13.65 3.21
N GLU A 383 -18.19 12.36 3.32
CA GLU A 383 -16.92 11.88 3.86
C GLU A 383 -15.83 11.95 2.79
N GLN A 384 -14.60 12.31 3.18
CA GLN A 384 -13.46 12.23 2.28
C GLN A 384 -13.14 10.74 2.01
N CYS A 385 -13.10 10.36 0.74
CA CYS A 385 -12.74 9.02 0.31
C CYS A 385 -11.22 8.96 0.10
N CYS A 386 -10.53 8.22 0.97
CA CYS A 386 -9.08 8.08 0.94
C CYS A 386 -8.64 6.71 0.41
N LEU A 387 -7.44 6.65 -0.15
CA LEU A 387 -6.78 5.40 -0.52
C LEU A 387 -5.47 5.20 0.25
N SER A 388 -4.90 4.00 0.21
CA SER A 388 -3.57 3.76 0.77
C SER A 388 -2.47 4.04 -0.26
N TYR A 389 -1.57 5.00 -0.03
CA TYR A 389 -0.40 5.21 -0.91
C TYR A 389 0.60 4.06 -0.80
N GLY A 390 0.65 3.40 0.36
CA GLY A 390 1.62 2.36 0.63
C GLY A 390 1.86 2.23 2.13
N ASN A 391 2.78 1.33 2.48
CA ASN A 391 3.27 1.15 3.84
C ASN A 391 4.48 2.07 4.05
N PHE A 392 4.26 3.38 3.91
CA PHE A 392 5.32 4.38 3.96
C PHE A 392 5.45 4.97 5.37
N SER A 393 6.69 5.21 5.79
CA SER A 393 6.98 6.02 6.97
C SER A 393 6.56 7.47 6.74
N THR A 394 6.34 8.19 7.82
CA THR A 394 6.10 9.63 7.83
C THR A 394 7.30 10.39 7.26
N SER A 395 8.54 9.92 7.47
CA SER A 395 9.72 10.50 6.81
C SER A 395 9.61 10.43 5.27
N HIS A 396 9.20 9.28 4.74
CA HIS A 396 8.97 9.11 3.30
C HIS A 396 7.80 9.98 2.79
N LEU A 397 6.69 10.03 3.52
CA LEU A 397 5.53 10.86 3.17
C LEU A 397 5.87 12.36 3.18
N ILE A 398 6.67 12.83 4.14
CA ILE A 398 7.14 14.22 4.16
C ILE A 398 8.05 14.49 2.96
N THR A 399 9.04 13.62 2.72
CA THR A 399 10.05 13.82 1.68
C THR A 399 9.45 13.83 0.27
N PHE A 400 8.50 12.95 -0.02
CA PHE A 400 8.01 12.71 -1.39
C PHE A 400 6.56 13.12 -1.64
N TYR A 401 5.74 13.25 -0.60
CA TYR A 401 4.33 13.65 -0.72
C TYR A 401 4.00 14.98 -0.03
N GLY A 402 4.88 15.47 0.86
CA GLY A 402 4.73 16.78 1.50
C GLY A 402 3.67 16.85 2.59
N PHE A 403 3.39 15.74 3.29
CA PHE A 403 2.47 15.74 4.42
C PHE A 403 2.88 14.71 5.49
N SER A 404 2.38 14.92 6.71
CA SER A 404 2.38 13.94 7.79
C SER A 404 0.95 13.46 8.03
N PRO A 405 0.68 12.14 8.08
CA PRO A 405 -0.65 11.62 8.31
C PRO A 405 -1.18 12.01 9.71
N GLN A 406 -2.49 12.13 9.85
CA GLN A 406 -3.11 12.33 11.16
C GLN A 406 -3.13 11.01 11.94
N GLY A 407 -2.60 11.05 13.16
CA GLY A 407 -2.53 9.87 14.04
C GLY A 407 -1.17 9.16 13.99
N ASP A 408 -1.12 8.00 14.64
CA ASP A 408 0.10 7.24 14.84
C ASP A 408 0.38 6.32 13.64
N ASN A 409 1.35 6.70 12.81
CA ASN A 409 1.77 5.86 11.69
C ASN A 409 2.59 4.66 12.19
N ARG A 410 2.03 3.45 12.07
CA ARG A 410 2.71 2.20 12.46
C ARG A 410 3.95 1.91 11.62
N TYR A 411 4.12 2.55 10.47
CA TYR A 411 5.31 2.39 9.63
C TYR A 411 6.45 3.35 10.00
N ASP A 412 6.28 4.19 11.02
CA ASP A 412 7.38 4.98 11.57
C ASP A 412 8.34 4.10 12.35
N VAL A 413 9.44 3.73 11.69
CA VAL A 413 10.52 2.92 12.24
C VAL A 413 11.84 3.66 12.08
N ILE A 414 12.72 3.52 13.06
CA ILE A 414 14.11 3.94 12.96
C ILE A 414 14.95 2.68 12.77
N PRO A 415 15.64 2.52 11.62
CA PRO A 415 16.54 1.39 11.43
C PRO A 415 17.75 1.52 12.37
N ILE A 416 18.19 0.40 12.91
CA ILE A 416 19.40 0.27 13.71
C ILE A 416 20.25 -0.82 13.08
N ASP A 417 21.36 -0.40 12.50
CA ASP A 417 22.42 -1.29 12.06
C ASP A 417 23.37 -1.54 13.23
N ILE A 418 23.61 -2.81 13.56
CA ILE A 418 24.50 -3.22 14.66
C ILE A 418 25.64 -4.03 14.06
N ASP A 419 26.82 -3.42 13.95
CA ASP A 419 28.04 -4.10 13.53
C ASP A 419 28.56 -4.98 14.68
N VAL A 420 28.49 -6.30 14.49
CA VAL A 420 29.20 -7.26 15.34
C VAL A 420 30.49 -7.62 14.63
N GLY A 421 31.63 -7.36 15.27
CA GLY A 421 32.93 -7.77 14.74
C GLY A 421 32.93 -9.27 14.41
N GLN A 422 33.49 -9.62 13.25
CA GLN A 422 33.46 -10.94 12.58
C GLN A 422 33.92 -12.17 13.39
N ALA A 423 34.19 -12.06 14.70
CA ALA A 423 34.83 -13.12 15.47
C ALA A 423 33.91 -14.29 15.91
N ASP A 424 32.58 -14.15 15.90
CA ASP A 424 31.68 -15.14 16.53
C ASP A 424 30.47 -15.58 15.65
N CYS A 425 30.63 -15.66 14.33
CA CYS A 425 29.56 -16.18 13.46
C CYS A 425 29.62 -17.71 13.39
N PHE A 426 28.86 -18.40 14.24
CA PHE A 426 28.54 -19.82 14.04
C PHE A 426 27.37 -19.96 13.05
N GLU A 427 27.61 -20.68 11.95
CA GLU A 427 26.76 -20.76 10.75
C GLU A 427 25.39 -21.46 10.91
N ASP A 428 25.03 -22.00 12.07
CA ASP A 428 23.84 -22.87 12.16
C ASP A 428 22.85 -22.43 13.27
N CYS A 429 21.97 -21.45 13.00
CA CYS A 429 20.67 -21.38 13.68
C CYS A 429 19.58 -20.54 12.98
N PRO A 430 18.33 -21.02 12.81
CA PRO A 430 17.34 -20.45 11.89
C PRO A 430 16.48 -19.31 12.46
N MET A 431 16.97 -18.52 13.44
CA MET A 431 16.06 -17.69 14.27
C MET A 431 16.37 -16.21 14.47
N SER A 432 17.34 -15.60 13.79
CA SER A 432 17.34 -14.13 13.61
C SER A 432 18.18 -13.67 12.42
N ASN A 433 17.71 -13.93 11.19
CA ASN A 433 18.32 -13.40 9.95
C ASN A 433 17.97 -11.92 9.71
N TRP A 434 17.79 -11.13 10.76
CA TRP A 434 17.59 -9.69 10.62
C TRP A 434 18.97 -9.04 10.72
N THR A 435 19.50 -8.58 9.60
CA THR A 435 20.79 -7.85 9.55
C THR A 435 20.65 -6.42 10.06
N THR A 436 19.46 -5.84 9.89
CA THR A 436 19.07 -4.52 10.38
C THR A 436 17.91 -4.69 11.34
N HIS A 437 18.00 -4.06 12.51
CA HIS A 437 16.92 -4.03 13.49
C HIS A 437 16.11 -2.75 13.39
N MET A 438 14.93 -2.72 14.01
CA MET A 438 14.04 -1.57 13.97
C MET A 438 13.66 -1.16 15.38
N VAL A 439 13.51 0.13 15.61
CA VAL A 439 12.87 0.65 16.82
C VAL A 439 11.75 1.61 16.46
N ARG A 440 10.82 1.75 17.39
CA ARG A 440 9.71 2.69 17.32
C ARG A 440 9.82 3.67 18.48
N GLY A 441 9.25 4.85 18.30
CA GLY A 441 9.04 5.78 19.40
C GLY A 441 8.30 5.11 20.55
N THR A 442 8.72 5.36 21.79
CA THR A 442 8.09 4.76 22.98
C THR A 442 6.62 5.15 23.14
N TRP A 443 6.17 6.24 22.50
CA TRP A 443 4.76 6.65 22.45
C TRP A 443 3.86 5.66 21.68
N LEU A 444 4.42 4.81 20.82
CA LEU A 444 3.69 3.72 20.17
C LEU A 444 3.54 2.49 21.09
N SER A 445 4.28 2.42 22.20
CA SER A 445 4.14 1.36 23.19
C SER A 445 2.90 1.59 24.02
N LYS A 446 2.06 0.57 24.14
CA LYS A 446 0.93 0.59 25.09
C LYS A 446 1.37 0.27 26.52
N ASN A 447 2.60 -0.20 26.71
CA ASN A 447 3.15 -0.57 28.01
C ASN A 447 4.21 0.45 28.46
N HIS A 448 3.82 1.30 29.41
CA HIS A 448 4.64 2.35 30.01
C HIS A 448 5.17 1.95 31.40
N ASN A 449 5.14 0.66 31.75
CA ASN A 449 5.65 0.21 33.03
C ASN A 449 7.16 0.47 33.10
N ILE A 450 7.64 0.85 34.29
CA ILE A 450 9.06 0.93 34.62
C ILE A 450 9.65 -0.44 34.26
N PHE A 451 10.68 -0.49 33.42
CA PHE A 451 11.32 -1.68 32.81
C PHE A 451 10.78 -2.19 31.47
N ASN A 452 9.69 -1.63 30.91
CA ASN A 452 9.33 -1.92 29.52
C ASN A 452 9.86 -0.82 28.60
N TYR A 453 11.05 -1.03 28.04
CA TYR A 453 11.71 -0.05 27.18
C TYR A 453 11.13 0.00 25.76
N GLY A 454 10.04 -0.73 25.49
CA GLY A 454 9.41 -0.77 24.17
C GLY A 454 10.28 -1.40 23.08
N LEU A 455 11.36 -2.09 23.45
CA LEU A 455 12.23 -2.76 22.49
C LEU A 455 11.54 -4.03 21.96
N PRO A 456 11.50 -4.21 20.63
CA PRO A 456 10.83 -5.36 20.02
C PRO A 456 11.60 -6.67 20.27
N SER A 457 10.87 -7.78 20.37
CA SER A 457 11.38 -9.12 20.70
C SER A 457 12.58 -9.52 19.83
N PRO A 458 12.56 -9.31 18.49
CA PRO A 458 13.71 -9.69 17.67
C PRO A 458 14.99 -8.92 18.02
N LEU A 459 14.91 -7.62 18.33
CA LEU A 459 16.07 -6.84 18.78
C LEU A 459 16.53 -7.28 20.16
N LEU A 460 15.60 -7.51 21.09
CA LEU A 460 15.93 -7.95 22.44
C LEU A 460 16.61 -9.33 22.45
N ASP A 461 16.11 -10.26 21.64
CA ASP A 461 16.70 -11.59 21.49
C ASP A 461 18.08 -11.53 20.84
N TYR A 462 18.27 -10.65 19.85
CA TYR A 462 19.59 -10.39 19.29
C TYR A 462 20.56 -9.85 20.34
N LEU A 463 20.19 -8.80 21.08
CA LEU A 463 21.03 -8.21 22.13
C LEU A 463 21.38 -9.22 23.23
N ARG A 464 20.45 -10.10 23.60
CA ARG A 464 20.69 -11.21 24.54
C ARG A 464 21.71 -12.20 24.00
N ARG A 465 21.62 -12.57 22.72
CA ARG A 465 22.57 -13.50 22.07
C ARG A 465 23.97 -12.90 21.99
N VAL A 466 24.11 -11.66 21.54
CA VAL A 466 25.40 -10.96 21.47
C VAL A 466 26.07 -10.90 22.85
N ARG A 467 25.28 -10.76 23.92
CA ARG A 467 25.81 -10.74 25.29
C ARG A 467 26.16 -12.12 25.86
N ASN A 468 25.49 -13.19 25.43
CA ASN A 468 25.68 -14.56 25.95
C ASN A 468 25.77 -15.60 24.81
N PRO A 469 26.95 -15.81 24.21
CA PRO A 469 27.14 -16.75 23.10
C PRO A 469 26.92 -18.24 23.45
N MET A 470 26.83 -18.61 24.74
CA MET A 470 26.98 -19.99 25.22
C MET A 470 25.75 -20.67 25.84
N GLN A 471 24.53 -20.12 25.74
CA GLN A 471 23.34 -20.80 26.27
C GLN A 471 22.36 -21.23 25.18
N TYR A 472 22.68 -22.34 24.52
CA TYR A 472 21.68 -23.24 23.95
C TYR A 472 21.26 -24.25 25.01
N GLU A 473 20.22 -23.93 25.77
CA GLU A 473 19.34 -24.96 26.30
C GLU A 473 17.94 -24.37 26.48
N LYS A 474 16.99 -24.93 25.73
CA LYS A 474 15.56 -24.71 25.91
C LYS A 474 15.21 -25.12 27.34
N THR A 475 14.81 -24.18 28.20
CA THR A 475 13.63 -24.26 29.10
C THR A 475 13.49 -22.94 29.85
N LEU A 476 12.31 -22.33 29.76
CA LEU A 476 11.90 -21.16 30.53
C LEU A 476 11.58 -21.62 31.97
N VAL A 477 12.29 -21.14 32.98
CA VAL A 477 11.82 -21.18 34.37
C VAL A 477 11.98 -19.80 34.99
N ILE A 478 10.86 -19.12 35.17
CA ILE A 478 10.73 -18.00 36.10
C ILE A 478 10.77 -18.63 37.50
N PHE A 479 11.83 -18.37 38.28
CA PHE A 479 11.79 -18.54 39.73
C PHE A 479 11.72 -17.17 40.39
N LEU A 480 10.50 -16.82 40.80
CA LEU A 480 10.27 -15.93 41.94
C LEU A 480 10.66 -16.70 43.20
N SER A 481 11.71 -16.27 43.89
CA SER A 481 11.94 -16.61 45.29
C SER A 481 12.19 -15.33 46.09
N LEU A 482 11.10 -14.82 46.66
CA LEU A 482 11.12 -14.08 47.93
C LEU A 482 11.69 -15.00 49.03
N LEU A 483 12.66 -14.49 49.80
CA LEU A 483 12.91 -14.74 51.24
C LEU A 483 14.13 -13.90 51.64
N HIS A 484 13.89 -12.70 52.18
CA HIS A 484 14.16 -12.33 53.58
C HIS A 484 15.64 -12.38 54.02
N MET A 485 16.24 -11.20 54.12
CA MET A 485 16.51 -10.58 55.42
C MET A 485 16.01 -9.15 55.42
#